data_AF-A0A8T3NXB4-F1
#
_entry.id   AF-A0A8T3NXB4-F1
#
_cell.length_a   1.000
_cell.length_b   1.000
_cell.length_c   1.000
_cell.angle_alpha   90.00
_cell.angle_beta   90.00
_cell.angle_gamma   90.00
#
_symmetry.space_group_name_H-M   'P 1'
#
loop_
_entity.id
_entity.type
_entity.pdbx_description
1 polymer ?
#
loop_
_entity_poly.entity_id
_entity_poly.type
_entity_poly.pdbx_seq_one_letter_code
_entity_poly.pdbx_strand_id
1 'polypeptide(L)'
;MERLQRAGIVLAVMVLGVVVVSLFGGFQTAIAQPVALILGIAMGAVMIAVLLKAALVPERRFTGWVSSITNRNARYLFGALLLLWIGAMGALASLNLPANTVGAPALVGLFAGFFIFMGFIWAVISD
;
A
#
# COMPACT_ATOMS: atom_id res chain seq x y z
N MET A 1 28.91 3.47 25.13
CA MET A 1 28.34 2.92 23.88
C MET A 1 27.75 1.52 24.08
N GLU A 2 28.41 0.62 24.81
CA GLU A 2 27.93 -0.78 25.01
C GLU A 2 26.54 -0.91 25.66
N ARG A 3 26.18 -0.05 26.62
CA ARG A 3 24.84 -0.05 27.27
C ARG A 3 23.70 0.30 26.32
N LEU A 4 23.93 1.22 25.38
CA LEU A 4 22.95 1.60 24.35
C LEU A 4 22.77 0.48 23.32
N GLN A 5 23.86 -0.22 22.98
CA GLN A 5 23.81 -1.38 22.09
C GLN A 5 23.03 -2.53 22.71
N ARG A 6 23.24 -2.83 24.01
CA ARG A 6 22.44 -3.83 24.74
C ARG A 6 20.96 -3.44 24.83
N ALA A 7 20.66 -2.17 25.10
CA ALA A 7 19.28 -1.67 25.10
C ALA A 7 18.61 -1.79 23.71
N GLY A 8 19.35 -1.47 22.64
CA GLY A 8 18.90 -1.63 21.27
C GLY A 8 18.61 -3.09 20.90
N ILE A 9 19.47 -4.02 21.31
CA ILE A 9 19.26 -5.46 21.09
C ILE A 9 18.02 -5.95 21.85
N VAL A 10 17.86 -5.56 23.12
CA VAL A 10 16.67 -5.94 23.91
C VAL A 10 15.39 -5.38 23.29
N LEU A 11 15.40 -4.11 22.86
CA LEU A 11 14.25 -3.50 22.19
C LEU A 11 13.93 -4.23 20.88
N ALA A 12 14.94 -4.53 20.06
CA ALA A 12 14.74 -5.27 18.81
C ALA A 12 14.14 -6.67 19.05
N VAL A 13 14.60 -7.39 20.08
CA VAL A 13 14.04 -8.69 20.48
C VAL A 13 12.59 -8.56 20.95
N MET A 14 12.28 -7.53 21.74
CA MET A 14 10.91 -7.27 22.21
C MET A 14 9.97 -6.94 21.04
N VAL A 15 10.40 -6.08 20.11
CA VAL A 15 9.64 -5.76 18.90
C VAL A 15 9.43 -7.00 18.04
N LEU A 16 10.48 -7.81 17.85
CA LEU A 16 10.36 -9.07 17.11
C LEU A 16 9.37 -10.03 17.79
N GLY A 17 9.40 -10.13 19.12
CA GLY A 17 8.43 -10.90 19.88
C GLY A 17 6.98 -10.44 19.65
N VAL A 18 6.74 -9.12 19.71
CA VAL A 18 5.41 -8.54 19.42
C VAL A 18 4.97 -8.85 17.99
N VAL A 19 5.85 -8.71 17.00
CA VAL A 19 5.57 -9.04 15.61
C VAL A 19 5.19 -10.52 15.44
N VAL A 20 5.96 -11.43 16.04
CA VAL A 20 5.70 -12.88 15.95
C VAL A 20 4.35 -13.24 16.57
N VAL A 21 4.03 -12.72 17.75
CA VAL A 21 2.74 -12.97 18.42
C VAL A 21 1.58 -12.40 17.60
N SER A 22 1.76 -11.21 17.03
CA SER A 22 0.75 -10.55 16.21
C SER A 22 0.48 -11.31 14.92
N LEU A 23 1.54 -11.82 14.27
CA LEU A 23 1.42 -12.68 13.09
C LEU A 23 0.72 -13.98 13.44
N PHE A 24 1.08 -14.63 14.54
CA PHE A 24 0.47 -15.87 14.96
C PHE A 24 -1.04 -15.71 15.23
N GLY A 25 -1.45 -14.66 15.95
CA GLY A 25 -2.87 -14.34 16.17
C GLY A 25 -3.61 -14.02 14.86
N GLY A 26 -2.96 -13.31 13.94
CA GLY A 26 -3.48 -13.05 12.60
C GLY A 26 -3.71 -14.33 11.80
N PHE A 27 -2.75 -15.26 11.82
CA PHE A 27 -2.86 -16.57 11.15
C PHE A 27 -3.97 -17.44 11.73
N GLN A 28 -4.11 -17.50 13.06
CA GLN A 28 -5.21 -18.23 13.69
C GLN A 28 -6.58 -17.71 13.25
N THR A 29 -6.74 -16.38 13.21
CA THR A 29 -7.97 -15.74 12.76
C THR A 29 -8.25 -16.03 11.29
N ALA A 30 -7.21 -16.00 10.44
CA ALA A 30 -7.34 -16.31 9.03
C ALA A 30 -7.74 -17.77 8.77
N ILE A 31 -7.15 -18.73 9.51
CA ILE A 31 -7.51 -20.16 9.41
C ILE A 31 -8.97 -20.39 9.84
N ALA A 32 -9.45 -19.67 10.85
CA ALA A 32 -10.85 -19.75 11.30
C ALA A 32 -11.84 -19.23 10.23
N GLN A 33 -11.39 -18.41 9.29
CA GLN A 33 -12.19 -17.84 8.21
C GLN A 33 -11.64 -18.25 6.84
N PRO A 34 -11.93 -19.48 6.36
CA PRO A 34 -11.29 -20.05 5.18
C PRO A 34 -11.49 -19.22 3.90
N VAL A 35 -12.63 -18.54 3.76
CA VAL A 35 -12.89 -17.64 2.63
C VAL A 35 -11.96 -16.42 2.65
N ALA A 36 -11.78 -15.79 3.83
CA ALA A 36 -10.89 -14.64 3.99
C ALA A 36 -9.43 -15.01 3.75
N LEU A 37 -9.01 -16.21 4.17
CA LEU A 37 -7.68 -16.74 3.90
C LEU A 37 -7.42 -16.90 2.40
N ILE A 38 -8.34 -17.54 1.67
CA ILE A 38 -8.20 -17.76 0.22
C ILE A 38 -8.14 -16.42 -0.53
N LEU A 39 -9.02 -15.47 -0.19
CA LEU A 39 -9.02 -14.14 -0.80
C LEU A 39 -7.75 -13.36 -0.47
N GLY A 40 -7.25 -13.45 0.77
CA GLY A 40 -6.01 -12.82 1.19
C GLY A 40 -4.79 -13.37 0.43
N ILE A 41 -4.69 -14.69 0.29
CA ILE A 41 -3.64 -15.36 -0.50
C ILE A 41 -3.75 -14.95 -1.98
N ALA A 42 -4.96 -14.95 -2.55
CA ALA A 42 -5.18 -14.53 -3.92
C ALA A 42 -4.75 -13.08 -4.16
N MET A 43 -5.12 -12.16 -3.26
CA MET A 43 -4.70 -10.76 -3.33
C MET A 43 -3.19 -10.59 -3.21
N GLY A 44 -2.54 -11.31 -2.30
CA GLY A 44 -1.08 -11.32 -2.17
C GLY A 44 -0.40 -11.82 -3.45
N ALA A 45 -0.92 -12.91 -4.03
CA ALA A 45 -0.43 -13.44 -5.30
C ALA A 45 -0.59 -12.46 -6.46
N VAL A 46 -1.73 -11.76 -6.54
CA VAL A 46 -1.96 -10.70 -7.54
C VAL A 46 -0.96 -9.56 -7.37
N MET A 47 -0.72 -9.11 -6.14
CA MET A 47 0.25 -8.03 -5.87
C MET A 47 1.66 -8.43 -6.30
N ILE A 48 2.10 -9.64 -5.95
CA ILE A 48 3.40 -10.18 -6.38
C ILE A 48 3.47 -10.30 -7.90
N ALA A 49 2.41 -10.78 -8.55
CA ALA A 49 2.35 -10.90 -10.00
C ALA A 49 2.49 -9.53 -10.69
N VAL A 50 1.84 -8.48 -10.17
CA VAL A 50 1.97 -7.11 -10.66
C VAL A 50 3.39 -6.60 -10.48
N LEU A 51 3.99 -6.78 -9.31
CA LEU A 51 5.37 -6.37 -9.04
C LEU A 51 6.37 -7.09 -9.94
N LEU A 52 6.23 -8.40 -10.11
CA LEU A 52 7.07 -9.18 -11.03
C LEU A 52 6.90 -8.72 -12.47
N LYS A 53 5.66 -8.46 -12.91
CA LYS A 53 5.41 -7.90 -14.24
C LYS A 53 6.07 -6.54 -14.41
N ALA A 54 5.93 -5.65 -13.43
CA ALA A 54 6.57 -4.33 -13.46
C ALA A 54 8.10 -4.43 -13.51
N ALA A 55 8.70 -5.33 -12.72
CA ALA A 55 10.14 -5.56 -12.70
C ALA A 55 10.68 -6.16 -14.01
N LEU A 56 9.87 -6.94 -14.72
CA LEU A 56 10.24 -7.59 -15.98
C LEU A 56 9.97 -6.69 -17.21
N VAL A 57 9.37 -5.52 -17.06
CA VAL A 57 9.15 -4.58 -18.18
C VAL A 57 10.50 -3.93 -18.53
N PRO A 58 11.04 -4.17 -19.74
CA PRO A 58 12.23 -3.46 -20.20
C PRO A 58 11.88 -1.97 -20.33
N GLU A 59 12.81 -1.07 -19.98
CA GLU A 59 12.67 0.40 -19.93
C GLU A 59 12.18 1.08 -21.24
N ARG A 60 11.90 0.31 -22.29
CA ARG A 60 11.50 0.82 -23.61
C ARG A 60 10.37 -0.02 -24.21
N ARG A 61 9.14 0.26 -23.81
CA ARG A 61 8.01 0.17 -24.74
C ARG A 61 7.12 1.39 -24.52
N PHE A 62 7.33 2.42 -25.34
CA PHE A 62 6.36 3.48 -25.59
C PHE A 62 5.09 2.83 -26.17
N THR A 63 4.24 2.28 -25.31
CA THR A 63 2.88 1.90 -25.67
C THR A 63 2.09 3.18 -25.84
N GLY A 64 1.49 3.41 -27.02
CA GLY A 64 0.75 4.65 -27.32
C GLY A 64 -0.38 5.00 -26.34
N TRP A 65 -0.89 4.01 -25.62
CA TRP A 65 -1.84 4.21 -24.51
C TRP A 65 -1.20 4.85 -23.27
N VAL A 66 0.05 4.47 -22.95
CA VAL A 66 0.82 5.14 -21.90
C VAL A 66 1.11 6.57 -22.33
N SER A 67 1.52 6.83 -23.57
CA SER A 67 1.73 8.21 -24.03
C SER A 67 0.44 9.06 -24.06
N SER A 68 -0.76 8.45 -24.17
CA SER A 68 -2.01 9.20 -24.05
C SER A 68 -2.34 9.55 -22.59
N ILE A 69 -1.91 8.74 -21.63
CA ILE A 69 -2.10 8.95 -20.19
C ILE A 69 -1.02 9.89 -19.62
N THR A 70 0.22 9.73 -20.05
CA THR A 70 1.39 10.52 -19.63
C THR A 70 1.62 11.77 -20.49
N ASN A 71 0.61 12.20 -21.25
CA ASN A 71 0.67 13.44 -22.04
C ASN A 71 0.51 14.68 -21.12
N ARG A 72 0.57 15.90 -21.67
CA ARG A 72 0.33 17.18 -20.94
C ARG A 72 -0.94 17.19 -20.06
N ASN A 73 -1.92 16.33 -20.36
CA ASN A 73 -3.14 16.18 -19.58
C ASN A 73 -3.00 15.34 -18.28
N ALA A 74 -1.82 14.78 -17.99
CA ALA A 74 -1.56 13.95 -16.82
C ALA A 74 -1.85 14.68 -15.50
N ARG A 75 -1.62 16.00 -15.45
CA ARG A 75 -1.92 16.85 -14.28
C ARG A 75 -3.40 16.80 -13.88
N TYR A 76 -4.32 16.75 -14.86
CA TYR A 76 -5.75 16.67 -14.60
C TYR A 76 -6.17 15.26 -14.19
N LEU A 77 -5.57 14.22 -14.77
CA LEU A 77 -5.81 12.84 -14.37
C LEU A 77 -5.40 12.59 -12.92
N PHE A 78 -4.16 12.95 -12.56
CA PHE A 78 -3.68 12.79 -11.20
C PHE A 78 -4.40 13.71 -10.22
N GLY A 79 -4.78 14.92 -10.65
CA GLY A 79 -5.65 15.80 -9.85
C GLY A 79 -7.01 15.18 -9.56
N ALA A 80 -7.65 14.56 -10.55
CA ALA A 80 -8.93 13.85 -10.36
C ALA A 80 -8.77 12.63 -9.44
N LEU A 81 -7.70 11.85 -9.60
CA LEU A 81 -7.39 10.72 -8.73
C LEU A 81 -7.14 11.16 -7.28
N LEU A 82 -6.52 12.31 -7.08
CA LEU A 82 -6.28 12.90 -5.76
C LEU A 82 -7.60 13.31 -5.10
N LEU A 83 -8.51 13.97 -5.83
CA LEU A 83 -9.84 14.31 -5.32
C LEU A 83 -10.66 13.05 -4.98
N LEU A 84 -10.62 12.04 -5.85
CA LEU A 84 -11.28 10.76 -5.61
C LEU A 84 -10.71 10.07 -4.37
N TRP A 85 -9.39 10.09 -4.19
CA TRP A 85 -8.72 9.53 -3.03
C TRP A 85 -9.10 10.26 -1.73
N ILE A 86 -9.13 11.60 -1.73
CA ILE A 86 -9.61 12.39 -0.59
C ILE A 86 -11.05 12.01 -0.25
N GLY A 87 -11.91 11.89 -1.26
CA GLY A 87 -13.30 11.48 -1.07
C GLY A 87 -13.42 10.08 -0.47
N ALA A 88 -12.67 9.11 -0.99
CA ALA A 88 -12.67 7.73 -0.51
C ALA A 88 -12.15 7.61 0.92
N MET A 89 -11.07 8.32 1.27
CA MET A 89 -10.52 8.33 2.64
C MET A 89 -11.41 9.09 3.61
N GLY A 90 -12.03 10.19 3.17
CA GLY A 90 -13.01 10.93 3.96
C GLY A 90 -14.25 10.08 4.26
N ALA A 91 -14.74 9.33 3.27
CA ALA A 91 -15.83 8.38 3.45
C ALA A 91 -15.42 7.22 4.36
N LEU A 92 -14.21 6.69 4.23
CA LEU A 92 -13.72 5.64 5.14
C LEU A 92 -13.63 6.14 6.58
N ALA A 93 -13.18 7.38 6.79
CA ALA A 93 -13.12 8.01 8.09
C ALA A 93 -14.52 8.28 8.70
N SER A 94 -15.52 8.59 7.87
CA SER A 94 -16.88 8.86 8.36
C SER A 94 -17.62 7.61 8.84
N LEU A 95 -17.19 6.41 8.43
CA LEU A 95 -17.80 5.15 8.84
C LEU A 95 -17.51 4.75 10.30
N ASN A 96 -16.63 5.48 11.00
CA ASN A 96 -16.26 5.29 12.42
C ASN A 96 -16.07 3.80 12.80
N LEU A 97 -15.42 3.04 11.93
CA LEU A 97 -15.22 1.62 12.06
C LEU A 97 -14.16 1.32 13.16
N PRO A 98 -14.28 0.18 13.87
CA PRO A 98 -13.32 -0.18 14.90
C PRO A 98 -11.92 -0.41 14.29
N ALA A 99 -10.87 -0.02 15.04
CA ALA A 99 -9.49 0.08 14.54
C ALA A 99 -8.93 -1.24 13.97
N ASN A 100 -9.38 -2.38 14.47
CA ASN A 100 -9.05 -3.72 13.98
C ASN A 100 -9.53 -3.96 12.53
N THR A 101 -10.62 -3.30 12.11
CA THR A 101 -11.17 -3.40 10.76
C THR A 101 -10.62 -2.33 9.82
N VAL A 102 -10.21 -1.17 10.37
CA VAL A 102 -9.72 -0.01 9.60
C VAL A 102 -8.24 -0.13 9.23
N GLY A 103 -7.44 -0.90 9.98
CA GLY A 103 -5.99 -0.98 9.79
C GLY A 103 -5.56 -1.34 8.36
N ALA A 104 -6.16 -2.38 7.76
CA ALA A 104 -5.80 -2.81 6.41
C ALA A 104 -6.28 -1.83 5.32
N PRO A 105 -7.54 -1.35 5.30
CA PRO A 105 -7.98 -0.32 4.36
C PRO A 105 -7.19 0.99 4.49
N ALA A 106 -6.83 1.40 5.70
CA ALA A 106 -6.06 2.63 5.94
C ALA A 106 -4.62 2.51 5.40
N LEU A 107 -3.98 1.36 5.56
CA LEU A 107 -2.64 1.10 5.01
C LEU A 107 -2.65 1.14 3.47
N VAL A 108 -3.64 0.48 2.84
CA VAL A 108 -3.82 0.54 1.38
C VAL A 108 -4.09 1.97 0.93
N GLY A 109 -4.94 2.71 1.67
CA GLY A 109 -5.20 4.11 1.43
C GLY A 109 -3.95 4.98 1.50
N LEU A 110 -3.06 4.75 2.47
CA LEU A 110 -1.81 5.47 2.62
C LEU A 110 -0.86 5.21 1.45
N PHE A 111 -0.67 3.95 1.06
CA PHE A 111 0.17 3.62 -0.10
C PHE A 111 -0.42 4.18 -1.40
N ALA A 112 -1.72 4.03 -1.63
CA ALA A 112 -2.40 4.61 -2.79
C ALA A 112 -2.23 6.14 -2.83
N GLY A 113 -2.40 6.80 -1.68
CA GLY A 113 -2.20 8.24 -1.54
C GLY A 113 -0.78 8.64 -1.94
N PHE A 114 0.24 7.99 -1.39
CA PHE A 114 1.64 8.27 -1.73
C PHE A 114 1.91 8.23 -3.23
N PHE A 115 1.46 7.17 -3.93
CA PHE A 115 1.65 7.03 -5.37
C PHE A 115 0.87 8.08 -6.18
N ILE A 116 -0.36 8.42 -5.77
CA ILE A 116 -1.17 9.44 -6.42
C ILE A 116 -0.53 10.83 -6.26
N PHE A 117 -0.06 11.19 -5.05
CA PHE A 117 0.63 12.46 -4.80
C PHE A 117 1.95 12.55 -5.56
N MET A 118 2.77 11.49 -5.56
CA MET A 118 4.03 11.46 -6.30
C MET A 118 3.79 11.62 -7.81
N GLY A 119 2.80 10.91 -8.35
CA GLY A 119 2.42 11.03 -9.76
C GLY A 119 1.88 12.42 -10.11
N PHE A 120 1.10 13.05 -9.23
CA PHE A 120 0.62 14.42 -9.42
C PHE A 120 1.75 15.44 -9.46
N ILE A 121 2.67 15.38 -8.50
CA ILE A 121 3.83 16.29 -8.44
C ILE A 121 4.65 16.17 -9.73
N TRP A 122 4.94 14.93 -10.16
CA TRP A 122 5.70 14.70 -11.37
C TRP A 122 4.97 15.20 -12.63
N ALA A 123 3.65 15.01 -12.70
CA ALA A 123 2.83 15.49 -13.80
C ALA A 123 2.72 17.02 -13.89
N VAL A 124 2.86 17.75 -12.78
CA VAL A 124 2.87 19.22 -12.76
C VAL A 124 4.25 19.79 -13.09
N ILE A 125 5.33 19.12 -12.66
CA ILE A 125 6.71 19.56 -12.94
C ILE A 125 7.10 19.33 -14.41
N SER A 126 6.55 18.30 -15.05
CA SER A 126 6.90 17.90 -16.41
C SER A 126 6.28 18.79 -17.50
N ASP A 127 5.60 19.88 -17.13
CA ASP A 127 4.83 20.78 -17.98
C ASP A 127 5.40 22.20 -17.93
#